data_AF-A0AAQ3VI90-F1
#
_entry.id   AF-A0AAQ3VI90-F1
#
_cell.length_a   1.000
_cell.length_b   1.000
_cell.length_c   1.000
_cell.angle_alpha   90.00
_cell.angle_beta   90.00
_cell.angle_gamma   90.00
#
_symmetry.space_group_name_H-M   'P 1'
#
loop_
_entity.id
_entity.type
_entity.pdbx_description
1 polymer ?
#
loop_
_entity_poly.entity_id
_entity_poly.type
_entity_poly.pdbx_seq_one_letter_code
_entity_poly.pdbx_strand_id
1 'polypeptide(L)'
;MITSALAARLLMVSPERVRQLAKEGWIEKQGRDQFYLVDVVQGYIRFRNDSDRRAQKTAADSRVREARAREIELRNAVREARLIETDEAMAIVEDMIGLFRAETAGLPARVTRDLQFRKTIETAVNDILERVADIAAERGRAVEEARAAREAIAPHAAGHMGEREPDISADSGRAGAA
;
A
#
# COMPACT_ATOMS: atom_id res chain seq x y z
N MET A 1 24.07 42.43 -16.32
CA MET A 1 24.45 42.12 -14.93
C MET A 1 23.35 42.58 -14.00
N ILE A 2 22.91 41.75 -13.06
CA ILE A 2 21.85 42.07 -12.10
C ILE A 2 22.37 41.94 -10.67
N THR A 3 21.77 42.69 -9.75
CA THR A 3 22.08 42.62 -8.31
C THR A 3 21.30 41.48 -7.64
N SER A 4 21.72 41.05 -6.44
CA SER A 4 20.98 40.05 -5.66
C SER A 4 19.55 40.50 -5.34
N ALA A 5 19.31 41.80 -5.14
CA ALA A 5 17.97 42.35 -4.92
C ALA A 5 17.06 42.21 -6.14
N LEU A 6 17.58 42.44 -7.35
CA LEU A 6 16.81 42.25 -8.59
C LEU A 6 16.60 40.76 -8.89
N ALA A 7 17.62 39.93 -8.69
CA ALA A 7 17.52 38.47 -8.80
C ALA A 7 16.46 37.89 -7.86
N ALA A 8 16.42 38.38 -6.62
CA ALA A 8 15.43 37.96 -5.61
C ALA A 8 13.99 38.28 -6.05
N ARG A 9 13.76 39.48 -6.57
CA ARG A 9 12.45 39.87 -7.10
C ARG A 9 12.05 39.03 -8.31
N LEU A 10 12.98 38.75 -9.21
CA LEU A 10 12.75 37.91 -10.39
C LEU A 10 12.35 36.48 -10.01
N LEU A 11 13.07 35.88 -9.05
CA LEU A 11 12.84 34.51 -8.61
C LEU A 11 11.74 34.40 -7.54
N MET A 12 11.16 35.53 -7.10
CA MET A 12 10.20 35.61 -5.99
C MET A 12 10.71 34.96 -4.69
N VAL A 13 11.98 35.20 -4.35
CA VAL A 13 12.62 34.73 -3.13
C VAL A 13 13.27 35.88 -2.37
N SER A 14 13.80 35.63 -1.17
CA SER A 14 14.56 36.64 -0.44
C SER A 14 15.96 36.87 -1.05
N PRO A 15 16.53 38.09 -0.95
CA PRO A 15 17.92 38.34 -1.34
C PRO A 15 18.93 37.44 -0.62
N GLU A 16 18.63 37.06 0.61
CA GLU A 16 19.43 36.09 1.37
C GLU A 16 19.42 34.72 0.72
N ARG A 17 18.26 34.28 0.21
CA ARG A 17 18.14 33.00 -0.49
C ARG A 17 18.99 32.96 -1.76
N VAL A 18 19.07 34.06 -2.52
CA VAL A 18 19.95 34.16 -3.69
C VAL A 18 21.42 34.05 -3.28
N ARG A 19 21.83 34.71 -2.20
CA ARG A 19 23.20 34.62 -1.67
C ARG A 19 23.53 33.21 -1.19
N GLN A 20 22.59 32.55 -0.52
CA GLN A 20 22.71 31.17 -0.08
C GLN A 20 22.89 30.22 -1.27
N LEU A 21 22.04 30.31 -2.28
CA LEU A 21 22.16 29.47 -3.48
C LEU A 21 23.49 29.69 -4.22
N ALA A 22 24.00 30.91 -4.22
CA ALA A 22 25.33 31.19 -4.77
C ALA A 22 26.46 30.62 -3.89
N LYS A 23 26.31 30.59 -2.57
CA LYS A 23 27.25 29.93 -1.65
C LYS A 23 27.24 28.41 -1.80
N GLU A 24 26.06 27.84 -2.05
CA GLU A 24 25.84 26.43 -2.32
C GLU A 24 26.27 26.01 -3.74
N GLY A 25 26.73 26.96 -4.57
CA GLY A 25 27.27 26.69 -5.91
C GLY A 25 26.22 26.56 -7.02
N TRP A 26 24.94 26.82 -6.75
CA TRP A 26 23.89 26.75 -7.76
C TRP A 26 23.91 27.93 -8.74
N ILE A 27 24.28 29.12 -8.24
CA ILE A 27 24.33 30.39 -8.98
C ILE A 27 25.77 30.92 -8.98
N GLU A 28 26.30 31.22 -10.16
CA GLU A 28 27.65 31.75 -10.30
C GLU A 28 27.69 33.28 -10.05
N LYS A 29 28.69 33.73 -9.28
CA LYS A 29 28.94 35.14 -9.00
C LYS A 29 29.99 35.66 -9.97
N GLN A 30 29.73 36.82 -10.54
CA GLN A 30 30.63 37.47 -11.50
C GLN A 30 31.37 38.66 -10.88
N GLY A 31 30.95 39.10 -9.69
CA GLY A 31 31.56 40.18 -8.93
C GLY A 31 30.84 40.42 -7.61
N ARG A 32 31.23 41.46 -6.87
CA ARG A 32 30.55 41.85 -5.62
C ARG A 32 29.11 42.27 -5.93
N ASP A 33 28.15 41.44 -5.50
CA ASP A 33 26.72 41.62 -5.75
C ASP A 33 26.35 41.74 -7.24
N GLN A 34 27.06 41.01 -8.10
CA GLN A 34 26.81 41.00 -9.54
C GLN A 34 26.66 39.56 -10.06
N PHE A 35 25.57 39.35 -10.80
CA PHE A 35 25.19 38.06 -11.36
C PHE A 35 24.77 38.20 -12.82
N TYR A 36 24.98 37.18 -13.63
CA TYR A 36 24.28 37.08 -14.91
C TYR A 36 22.85 36.62 -14.67
N LEU A 37 21.91 37.24 -15.38
CA LEU A 37 20.49 36.88 -15.33
C LEU A 37 20.28 35.39 -15.65
N VAL A 38 20.99 34.90 -16.68
CA VAL A 38 20.90 33.52 -17.14
C VAL A 38 21.36 32.54 -16.06
N ASP A 39 22.49 32.80 -15.39
CA ASP A 39 23.02 31.95 -14.32
C ASP A 39 22.07 31.87 -13.13
N VAL A 40 21.45 33.00 -12.76
CA VAL A 40 20.48 33.07 -11.68
C VAL A 40 19.25 32.21 -11.97
N VAL A 41 18.68 32.34 -13.17
CA VAL A 41 17.47 31.60 -13.57
C VAL A 41 17.77 30.12 -13.72
N GLN A 42 18.81 29.76 -14.48
CA GLN A 42 19.16 28.36 -14.71
C GLN A 42 19.63 27.67 -13.43
N GLY A 43 20.42 28.35 -12.60
CA GLY A 43 20.85 27.87 -11.30
C GLY A 43 19.67 27.56 -10.37
N TYR A 44 18.68 28.45 -10.34
CA TYR A 44 17.47 28.24 -9.55
C TYR A 44 16.61 27.08 -10.08
N ILE A 45 16.46 26.93 -11.40
CA ILE A 45 15.74 25.81 -12.01
C ILE A 45 16.44 24.48 -11.68
N ARG A 46 17.77 24.40 -11.80
CA ARG A 46 18.54 23.21 -11.42
C ARG A 46 18.36 22.86 -9.95
N PHE A 47 18.42 23.85 -9.07
CA PHE A 47 18.18 23.67 -7.64
C PHE A 47 16.78 23.08 -7.37
N ARG A 48 15.73 23.66 -7.97
CA ARG A 48 14.36 23.17 -7.78
C ARG A 48 14.18 21.75 -8.28
N ASN A 49 14.63 21.45 -9.50
CA ASN A 49 14.52 20.12 -10.08
C ASN A 49 15.23 19.06 -9.22
N ASP A 50 16.42 19.39 -8.69
CA ASP A 50 17.15 18.47 -7.83
C ASP A 50 16.47 18.26 -6.46
N SER A 51 15.97 19.34 -5.85
CA SER A 51 15.18 19.27 -4.62
C SER A 51 13.92 18.44 -4.79
N ASP A 52 13.18 18.64 -5.89
CA ASP A 52 11.96 17.88 -6.18
C ASP A 52 12.29 16.40 -6.44
N ARG A 53 13.37 16.10 -7.18
CA ARG A 53 13.87 14.74 -7.40
C ARG A 53 14.24 14.05 -6.09
N ARG A 54 14.94 14.74 -5.18
CA ARG A 54 15.29 14.20 -3.86
C ARG A 54 14.05 13.94 -3.01
N ALA A 55 13.10 14.88 -2.97
CA ALA A 55 11.85 14.72 -2.24
C ALA A 55 11.02 13.52 -2.75
N GLN A 56 10.94 13.35 -4.08
CA GLN A 56 10.23 12.22 -4.69
C GLN A 56 10.89 10.88 -4.34
N LYS A 57 12.23 10.80 -4.37
CA LYS A 57 12.96 9.60 -3.97
C LYS A 57 12.70 9.25 -2.50
N THR A 58 12.80 10.22 -1.60
CA THR A 58 12.51 10.02 -0.17
C THR A 58 11.07 9.56 0.06
N ALA A 59 10.09 10.16 -0.64
CA ALA A 59 8.69 9.77 -0.51
C ALA A 59 8.40 8.36 -1.06
N ALA A 60 9.08 7.95 -2.13
CA ALA A 60 9.00 6.58 -2.64
C ALA A 60 9.62 5.58 -1.65
N ASP A 61 10.83 5.86 -1.14
CA ASP A 61 11.51 5.01 -0.17
C ASP A 61 10.70 4.84 1.13
N SER A 62 10.09 5.92 1.64
CA SER A 62 9.20 5.86 2.81
C SER A 62 7.97 4.98 2.57
N ARG A 63 7.30 5.11 1.43
CA ARG A 63 6.13 4.29 1.09
C ARG A 63 6.47 2.80 1.00
N VAL A 64 7.61 2.45 0.41
CA VAL A 64 8.08 1.05 0.34
C VAL A 64 8.36 0.51 1.75
N ARG A 65 9.00 1.30 2.62
CA ARG A 65 9.27 0.91 4.01
C ARG A 65 7.98 0.71 4.81
N GLU A 66 7.01 1.61 4.69
CA GLU A 66 5.70 1.50 5.34
C GLU A 66 4.91 0.28 4.85
N ALA A 67 4.94 -0.02 3.55
CA ALA A 67 4.30 -1.21 3.00
C ALA A 67 4.93 -2.50 3.55
N ARG A 68 6.28 -2.58 3.58
CA ARG A 68 7.00 -3.72 4.16
C ARG A 68 6.76 -3.87 5.67
N ALA A 69 6.68 -2.77 6.41
CA ALA A 69 6.36 -2.81 7.84
C ALA A 69 4.97 -3.43 8.08
N ARG A 70 3.94 -2.97 7.34
CA ARG A 70 2.59 -3.53 7.42
C ARG A 70 2.54 -5.01 7.03
N GLU A 71 3.25 -5.41 5.98
CA GLU A 71 3.34 -6.81 5.58
C GLU A 71 3.95 -7.68 6.69
N ILE A 72 5.01 -7.21 7.35
CA ILE A 72 5.64 -7.90 8.49
C ILE A 72 4.66 -7.98 9.67
N GLU A 73 3.96 -6.89 9.98
CA GLU A 73 2.95 -6.86 11.05
C GLU A 73 1.82 -7.86 10.79
N LEU A 74 1.27 -7.90 9.58
CA LEU A 74 0.22 -8.85 9.19
C LEU A 74 0.72 -10.30 9.29
N ARG A 75 1.92 -10.59 8.78
CA ARG A 75 2.52 -11.93 8.90
C ARG A 75 2.74 -12.33 10.35
N ASN A 76 3.19 -11.41 11.20
CA ASN A 76 3.35 -11.69 12.63
C ASN A 76 1.99 -11.94 13.31
N ALA A 77 0.97 -11.14 12.99
CA ALA A 77 -0.37 -11.32 13.53
C ALA A 77 -1.00 -12.66 13.14
N VAL A 78 -0.79 -13.14 11.91
CA VAL A 78 -1.19 -14.50 11.49
C VAL A 78 -0.43 -15.56 12.27
N ARG A 79 0.91 -15.46 12.39
CA ARG A 79 1.72 -16.42 13.17
C ARG A 79 1.32 -16.50 14.64
N GLU A 80 0.84 -15.40 15.20
CA GLU A 80 0.36 -15.31 16.57
C GLU A 80 -1.12 -15.69 16.72
N ALA A 81 -1.76 -16.22 15.67
CA ALA A 81 -3.17 -16.60 15.62
C ALA A 81 -4.13 -15.45 15.98
N ARG A 82 -3.74 -14.20 15.75
CA ARG A 82 -4.57 -13.00 15.96
C ARG A 82 -5.41 -12.64 14.76
N LEU A 83 -5.06 -13.17 13.57
CA LEU A 83 -5.78 -13.00 12.31
C LEU A 83 -5.88 -14.35 11.61
N ILE A 84 -6.97 -14.54 10.86
CA ILE A 84 -7.18 -15.65 9.93
C ILE A 84 -7.46 -15.10 8.53
N GLU A 85 -7.19 -15.91 7.50
CA GLU A 85 -7.52 -15.53 6.13
C GLU A 85 -9.03 -15.47 5.94
N THR A 86 -9.49 -14.55 5.08
CA THR A 86 -10.93 -14.35 4.88
C THR A 86 -11.59 -15.58 4.27
N ASP A 87 -10.92 -16.22 3.31
CA ASP A 87 -11.41 -17.46 2.68
C ASP A 87 -11.53 -18.60 3.71
N GLU A 88 -10.58 -18.69 4.66
CA GLU A 88 -10.62 -19.66 5.76
C GLU A 88 -11.79 -19.36 6.72
N ALA A 89 -11.99 -18.10 7.09
CA ALA A 89 -13.11 -17.68 7.93
C ALA A 89 -14.47 -18.04 7.29
N MET A 90 -14.60 -17.80 5.98
CA MET A 90 -15.82 -18.11 5.23
C MET A 90 -16.07 -19.62 5.15
N ALA A 91 -15.02 -20.42 4.93
CA ALA A 91 -15.13 -21.88 4.92
C ALA A 91 -15.60 -22.44 6.27
N ILE A 92 -15.05 -21.94 7.39
CA ILE A 92 -15.49 -22.35 8.74
C ILE A 92 -16.98 -22.06 8.95
N VAL A 93 -17.44 -20.89 8.53
CA VAL A 93 -18.86 -20.50 8.66
C VAL A 93 -19.75 -21.37 7.77
N GLU A 94 -19.32 -21.67 6.54
CA GLU A 94 -20.03 -22.56 5.61
C GLU A 94 -20.18 -23.97 6.20
N ASP A 95 -19.10 -24.54 6.75
CA ASP A 95 -19.12 -25.86 7.38
C ASP A 95 -20.07 -25.89 8.59
N MET A 96 -20.00 -24.87 9.46
CA MET A 96 -20.86 -24.78 10.64
C MET A 96 -22.35 -24.70 10.27
N ILE A 97 -22.70 -23.85 9.30
CA ILE A 97 -24.09 -23.67 8.84
C ILE A 97 -24.56 -24.89 8.07
N GLY A 98 -23.69 -25.50 7.25
CA GLY A 98 -23.96 -26.72 6.50
C GLY A 98 -24.33 -27.88 7.43
N LEU A 99 -23.55 -28.08 8.49
CA LEU A 99 -23.84 -29.06 9.53
C LEU A 99 -25.16 -28.78 10.25
N PHE A 100 -25.40 -27.52 10.65
CA PHE A 100 -26.64 -27.13 11.31
C PHE A 100 -27.88 -27.39 10.43
N ARG A 101 -27.82 -27.07 9.15
CA ARG A 101 -28.87 -27.36 8.18
C ARG A 101 -29.12 -28.87 8.03
N ALA A 102 -28.05 -29.67 7.97
CA ALA A 102 -28.17 -31.13 7.87
C ALA A 102 -28.87 -31.73 9.10
N GLU A 103 -28.49 -31.32 10.31
CA GLU A 103 -29.09 -31.79 11.56
C GLU A 103 -30.56 -31.38 11.71
N THR A 104 -30.91 -30.17 11.27
CA THR A 104 -32.28 -29.65 11.38
C THR A 104 -33.23 -30.26 10.35
N ALA A 105 -32.73 -30.69 9.18
CA ALA A 105 -33.55 -31.35 8.16
C ALA A 105 -34.22 -32.65 8.66
N GLY A 106 -33.56 -33.38 9.56
CA GLY A 106 -34.10 -34.61 10.16
C GLY A 106 -35.02 -34.38 11.37
N LEU A 107 -35.07 -33.16 11.90
CA LEU A 107 -35.77 -32.82 13.14
C LEU A 107 -37.29 -33.12 13.09
N PRO A 108 -38.05 -32.76 12.03
CA PRO A 108 -39.48 -33.00 11.97
C PRO A 108 -39.85 -34.48 12.14
N ALA A 109 -39.10 -35.37 11.49
CA ALA A 109 -39.30 -36.81 11.55
C ALA A 109 -39.01 -37.40 12.94
N ARG A 110 -38.08 -36.79 13.69
CA ARG A 110 -37.73 -37.17 15.07
C ARG A 110 -38.75 -36.68 16.10
N VAL A 111 -39.40 -35.55 15.85
CA VAL A 111 -40.33 -34.91 16.79
C VAL A 111 -41.72 -35.55 16.74
N THR A 112 -42.21 -35.94 15.57
CA THR A 112 -43.57 -36.48 15.42
C THR A 112 -43.70 -37.50 14.28
N ARG A 113 -44.76 -38.31 14.34
CA ARG A 113 -45.21 -39.22 13.26
C ARG A 113 -46.36 -38.63 12.44
N ASP A 114 -46.99 -37.56 12.91
CA ASP A 114 -48.05 -36.86 12.21
C ASP A 114 -47.47 -36.10 11.01
N LEU A 115 -47.92 -36.45 9.80
CA LEU A 115 -47.47 -35.85 8.54
C LEU A 115 -47.80 -34.36 8.43
N GLN A 116 -48.95 -33.93 8.95
CA GLN A 116 -49.35 -32.53 8.89
C GLN A 116 -48.52 -31.70 9.87
N PHE A 117 -48.28 -32.21 11.07
CA PHE A 117 -47.42 -31.53 12.03
C PHE A 117 -45.96 -31.49 11.58
N ARG A 118 -45.46 -32.54 10.90
CA ARG A 118 -44.13 -32.53 10.25
C ARG A 118 -43.98 -31.38 9.27
N LYS A 119 -44.95 -31.20 8.36
CA LYS A 119 -44.93 -30.10 7.38
C LYS A 119 -44.87 -28.73 8.06
N THR A 120 -45.63 -28.54 9.14
CA THR A 120 -45.57 -27.28 9.91
C THR A 120 -44.17 -27.01 10.47
N ILE A 121 -43.50 -28.03 11.02
CA ILE A 121 -42.13 -27.90 11.54
C ILE A 121 -41.15 -27.64 10.39
N GLU A 122 -41.27 -28.37 9.28
CA GLU A 122 -40.43 -28.19 8.08
C GLU A 122 -40.51 -26.76 7.56
N THR A 123 -41.71 -26.21 7.38
CA THR A 123 -41.91 -24.82 6.96
C THR A 123 -41.24 -23.86 7.95
N ALA A 124 -41.50 -24.01 9.25
CA ALA A 124 -40.93 -23.11 10.25
C ALA A 124 -39.39 -23.15 10.28
N VAL A 125 -38.79 -24.34 10.13
CA VAL A 125 -37.33 -24.50 10.06
C VAL A 125 -36.78 -23.88 8.78
N ASN A 126 -37.40 -24.12 7.63
CA ASN A 126 -36.97 -23.54 6.36
C ASN A 126 -37.05 -22.01 6.37
N ASP A 127 -38.12 -21.44 6.92
CA ASP A 127 -38.27 -19.98 7.06
C ASP A 127 -37.16 -19.38 7.93
N ILE A 128 -36.73 -20.09 8.99
CA ILE A 128 -35.59 -19.66 9.82
C ILE A 128 -34.29 -19.71 9.02
N LEU A 129 -34.04 -20.82 8.32
CA LEU A 129 -32.82 -21.00 7.53
C LEU A 129 -32.72 -19.99 6.39
N GLU A 130 -33.84 -19.64 5.76
CA GLU A 130 -33.89 -18.64 4.69
C GLU A 130 -33.51 -17.25 5.21
N ARG A 131 -34.05 -16.83 6.37
CA ARG A 131 -33.63 -15.57 7.01
C ARG A 131 -32.14 -15.55 7.38
N VAL A 132 -31.60 -16.68 7.82
CA VAL A 132 -30.16 -16.80 8.12
C VAL A 132 -29.34 -16.68 6.82
N ALA A 133 -29.78 -17.32 5.74
CA ALA A 133 -29.12 -17.26 4.44
C ALA A 133 -29.09 -15.82 3.88
N ASP A 134 -30.19 -15.09 4.00
CA ASP A 134 -30.27 -13.68 3.56
C ASP A 134 -29.24 -12.80 4.27
N ILE A 135 -29.17 -12.92 5.61
CA ILE A 135 -28.21 -12.17 6.43
C ILE A 135 -26.79 -12.58 6.07
N ALA A 136 -26.51 -13.87 5.92
CA ALA A 136 -25.19 -14.36 5.55
C ALA A 136 -24.76 -13.83 4.17
N ALA A 137 -25.66 -13.81 3.19
CA ALA A 137 -25.39 -13.29 1.84
C ALA A 137 -25.17 -11.77 1.83
N GLU A 138 -25.89 -11.01 2.65
CA GLU A 138 -25.64 -9.57 2.84
C GLU A 138 -24.26 -9.32 3.45
N ARG A 139 -23.93 -10.02 4.53
CA ARG A 139 -22.64 -9.86 5.22
C ARG A 139 -21.46 -10.33 4.37
N GLY A 140 -21.60 -11.44 3.66
CA GLY A 140 -20.58 -11.94 2.73
C GLY A 140 -20.25 -10.93 1.63
N ARG A 141 -21.27 -10.31 1.02
CA ARG A 141 -21.05 -9.23 0.03
C ARG A 141 -20.29 -8.05 0.59
N ALA A 142 -20.62 -7.60 1.81
CA ALA A 142 -19.90 -6.50 2.45
C ALA A 142 -18.41 -6.82 2.69
N VAL A 143 -18.08 -8.08 2.98
CA VAL A 143 -16.69 -8.55 3.12
C VAL A 143 -15.97 -8.53 1.78
N GLU A 144 -16.59 -9.05 0.72
CA GLU A 144 -16.03 -9.03 -0.64
C GLU A 144 -15.82 -7.60 -1.17
N GLU A 145 -16.77 -6.70 -0.95
CA GLU A 145 -16.63 -5.30 -1.32
C GLU A 145 -15.47 -4.62 -0.57
N ALA A 146 -15.35 -4.88 0.73
CA ALA A 146 -14.24 -4.36 1.53
C ALA A 146 -12.88 -4.92 1.07
N ARG A 147 -12.83 -6.20 0.66
CA ARG A 147 -11.64 -6.82 0.06
C ARG A 147 -11.27 -6.16 -1.25
N ALA A 148 -12.22 -6.04 -2.19
CA ALA A 148 -12.00 -5.42 -3.49
C ALA A 148 -11.52 -3.96 -3.36
N ALA A 149 -12.10 -3.20 -2.43
CA ALA A 149 -11.67 -1.83 -2.14
C ALA A 149 -10.21 -1.77 -1.63
N ARG A 150 -9.78 -2.72 -0.80
CA ARG A 150 -8.39 -2.81 -0.31
C ARG A 150 -7.42 -3.18 -1.45
N GLU A 151 -7.79 -4.13 -2.30
CA GLU A 151 -6.96 -4.55 -3.44
C GLU A 151 -6.81 -3.43 -4.48
N ALA A 152 -7.85 -2.65 -4.74
CA ALA A 152 -7.80 -1.49 -5.65
C ALA A 152 -6.85 -0.37 -5.17
N ILE A 153 -6.57 -0.29 -3.87
CA ILE A 153 -5.61 0.66 -3.28
C ILE A 153 -4.16 0.13 -3.35
N ALA A 154 -3.97 -1.18 -3.55
CA ALA A 154 -2.66 -1.83 -3.59
C ALA A 154 -1.83 -1.77 -4.92
N PRO A 155 -2.29 -1.28 -6.10
CA PRO A 155 -1.56 -1.47 -7.36
C PRO A 155 -0.31 -0.58 -7.53
N HIS A 156 0.15 0.14 -6.49
CA HIS A 156 1.38 0.94 -6.53
C HIS A 156 2.56 0.37 -5.75
N ALA A 157 2.44 -0.81 -5.13
CA ALA A 157 3.54 -1.43 -4.38
C ALA A 157 4.30 -2.53 -5.14
N ALA A 158 3.74 -3.07 -6.23
CA ALA A 158 4.27 -4.27 -6.91
C ALA A 158 4.92 -4.00 -8.29
N GLY A 159 5.46 -2.79 -8.51
CA GLY A 159 6.15 -2.44 -9.76
C GLY A 159 7.68 -2.49 -9.63
N HIS A 160 8.28 -3.58 -10.13
CA HIS A 160 9.70 -3.73 -10.50
C HIS A 160 10.78 -3.65 -9.40
N MET A 161 11.14 -4.80 -8.84
CA MET A 161 12.55 -5.12 -8.53
C MET A 161 12.85 -6.56 -8.94
N GLY A 162 12.93 -6.78 -10.25
CA GLY A 162 13.59 -7.94 -10.83
C GLY A 162 15.03 -7.56 -11.19
N GLU A 163 15.97 -8.16 -10.48
CA GLU A 163 17.31 -8.55 -10.93
C GLU A 163 18.25 -7.47 -11.52
N ARG A 164 19.21 -7.06 -10.68
CA ARG A 164 20.64 -6.92 -11.04
C ARG A 164 21.43 -6.70 -9.76
N GLU A 165 21.82 -7.80 -9.09
CA GLU A 165 23.01 -7.78 -8.24
C GLU A 165 24.23 -7.71 -9.17
N PRO A 166 25.11 -6.71 -9.04
CA PRO A 166 26.42 -6.78 -9.67
C PRO A 166 27.28 -7.76 -8.88
N ASP A 167 27.57 -8.89 -9.50
CA ASP A 167 28.56 -9.87 -9.05
C ASP A 167 29.94 -9.19 -8.95
N ILE A 168 30.34 -8.89 -7.71
CA ILE A 168 31.66 -8.38 -7.35
C ILE A 168 32.46 -9.49 -6.67
N SER A 169 32.72 -10.60 -7.37
CA SER A 169 33.79 -11.53 -6.97
C SER A 169 34.26 -12.42 -8.12
N ALA A 170 35.18 -11.90 -8.94
CA ALA A 170 36.33 -12.65 -9.46
C ALA A 170 37.16 -11.73 -10.35
N ASP A 171 38.36 -11.34 -9.89
CA ASP A 171 39.62 -11.50 -10.62
C ASP A 171 40.70 -10.56 -10.08
N SER A 172 41.52 -11.07 -9.16
CA SER A 172 42.91 -10.62 -9.04
C SER A 172 43.73 -11.71 -8.36
N GLY A 173 43.90 -12.82 -9.06
CA GLY A 173 44.75 -13.93 -8.65
C GLY A 173 45.68 -14.35 -9.77
N ARG A 174 46.67 -13.51 -10.13
CA ARG A 174 47.87 -13.93 -10.87
C ARG A 174 49.01 -12.92 -10.71
N ALA A 175 49.90 -13.20 -9.75
CA ALA A 175 51.29 -12.77 -9.81
C ALA A 175 52.13 -13.77 -8.99
N GLY A 176 52.71 -14.74 -9.69
CA GLY A 176 53.68 -15.67 -9.15
C GLY A 176 54.50 -16.29 -10.29
N ALA A 177 55.81 -16.10 -10.19
CA ALA A 177 56.92 -16.73 -10.92
C ALA A 177 57.31 -16.15 -12.29
N ALA A 178 58.36 -15.32 -12.30
CA ALA A 178 59.73 -15.71 -12.69
C ALA A 178 60.73 -14.65 -12.24
#